data_AF-A0A960KGE5-F1
#
_entry.id   AF-A0A960KGE5-F1
#
_cell.length_a   1.000
_cell.length_b   1.000
_cell.length_c   1.000
_cell.angle_alpha   90.00
_cell.angle_beta   90.00
_cell.angle_gamma   90.00
#
_symmetry.space_group_name_H-M   'P 1'
#
loop_
_entity.id
_entity.type
_entity.pdbx_description
1 polymer ?
#
loop_
_entity_poly.entity_id
_entity_poly.type
_entity_poly.pdbx_seq_one_letter_code
_entity_poly.pdbx_strand_id
1 'polypeptide(L)'
;MAEASIDPRGLTAAEVRERIERGQVNEVEEHTSRTVREIVRANVFTRFNAILGVLAVAVLATGRFIDALFAVVLVINALIGILQEVRAKRTLDRLAVLHAPTATVVRDGEEEQVLLGQIVLDDLVGLRTGDQVPADGDVVASDGLEVNES
;
A
#
# COMPACT_ATOMS: atom_id res chain seq x y z
N MET A 1 33.06 -3.71 -17.30
CA MET A 1 32.05 -3.36 -16.27
C MET A 1 32.84 -3.09 -15.01
N ALA A 2 32.69 -1.91 -14.40
CA ALA A 2 33.47 -1.55 -13.22
C ALA A 2 33.02 -2.43 -12.06
N GLU A 3 33.94 -3.21 -11.47
CA GLU A 3 33.76 -3.74 -10.12
C GLU A 3 33.58 -2.53 -9.20
N ALA A 4 32.34 -2.22 -8.84
CA ALA A 4 32.08 -1.32 -7.74
C ALA A 4 32.75 -1.93 -6.51
N SER A 5 33.72 -1.25 -5.93
CA SER A 5 34.33 -1.68 -4.68
C SER A 5 33.23 -1.67 -3.62
N ILE A 6 32.72 -2.84 -3.27
CA ILE A 6 31.68 -2.96 -2.26
C ILE A 6 32.31 -2.60 -0.92
N ASP A 7 31.90 -1.48 -0.32
CA ASP A 7 32.35 -1.08 1.02
C ASP A 7 31.64 -2.02 2.02
N PRO A 8 32.38 -2.80 2.84
CA PRO A 8 31.78 -3.67 3.84
C PRO A 8 30.98 -2.89 4.90
N ARG A 9 31.15 -1.56 4.99
CA ARG A 9 30.34 -0.69 5.85
C ARG A 9 28.98 -0.32 5.25
N GLY A 10 28.70 -0.74 4.01
CA GLY A 10 27.47 -0.40 3.31
C GLY A 10 27.36 1.09 2.97
N LEU A 11 26.13 1.55 2.68
CA LEU A 11 25.87 2.93 2.26
C LEU A 11 25.89 3.90 3.44
N THR A 12 26.32 5.13 3.19
CA THR A 12 26.21 6.22 4.17
C THR A 12 24.82 6.83 4.18
N ALA A 13 24.41 7.45 5.30
CA ALA A 13 23.13 8.17 5.39
C ALA A 13 22.99 9.32 4.35
N ALA A 14 24.09 9.85 3.81
CA ALA A 14 24.07 10.84 2.73
C ALA A 14 23.71 10.18 1.39
N GLU A 15 24.35 9.07 1.06
CA GLU A 15 24.13 8.28 -0.16
C GLU A 15 22.73 7.68 -0.22
N VAL A 16 22.21 7.22 0.93
CA VAL A 16 20.83 6.72 1.05
C VAL A 16 19.83 7.85 0.74
N ARG A 17 20.03 9.05 1.32
CA ARG A 17 19.18 10.21 1.03
C ARG A 17 19.21 10.59 -0.45
N GLU A 18 20.39 10.61 -1.06
CA GLU A 18 20.51 10.92 -2.48
C GLU A 18 19.77 9.90 -3.37
N ARG A 19 19.76 8.61 -2.98
CA ARG A 19 19.01 7.56 -3.70
C ARG A 19 17.50 7.69 -3.49
N ILE A 20 17.06 8.04 -2.28
CA ILE A 20 15.65 8.33 -2.00
C ILE A 20 15.17 9.51 -2.85
N GLU A 21 15.94 10.60 -2.92
CA GLU A 21 15.62 11.77 -3.76
C GLU A 21 15.57 11.43 -5.25
N ARG A 22 16.36 10.45 -5.69
CA ARG A 22 16.33 9.91 -7.05
C ARG A 22 15.23 8.87 -7.29
N GLY A 23 14.42 8.54 -6.29
CA GLY A 23 13.37 7.52 -6.39
C GLY A 23 13.90 6.10 -6.55
N GLN A 24 15.16 5.85 -6.18
CA GLN A 24 15.80 4.53 -6.24
C GLN A 24 15.49 3.71 -4.98
N VAL A 25 14.25 3.79 -4.50
CA VAL A 25 13.73 3.03 -3.36
C VAL A 25 13.06 1.77 -3.87
N ASN A 26 13.00 0.75 -3.03
CA ASN A 26 12.29 -0.49 -3.29
C ASN A 26 10.77 -0.27 -3.14
N GLU A 27 10.19 0.49 -4.06
CA GLU A 27 8.74 0.73 -4.12
C GLU A 27 8.03 -0.57 -4.49
N VAL A 28 7.59 -1.32 -3.48
CA VAL A 28 6.56 -2.32 -3.67
C VAL A 28 5.25 -1.53 -3.77
N GLU A 29 4.61 -1.53 -4.93
CA GLU A 29 3.26 -1.00 -5.06
C GLU A 29 2.36 -1.73 -4.06
N GLU A 30 2.06 -1.07 -2.94
CA GLU A 30 0.96 -1.51 -2.11
C GLU A 30 -0.30 -1.40 -2.96
N HIS A 31 -0.75 -2.52 -3.50
CA HIS A 31 -2.10 -2.66 -4.01
C HIS A 31 -3.10 -2.62 -2.84
N THR A 32 -3.04 -1.59 -1.99
CA THR A 32 -3.97 -1.37 -0.90
C THR A 32 -5.26 -0.80 -1.44
N SER A 33 -6.03 -1.72 -2.02
CA SER A 33 -7.49 -1.69 -2.15
C SER A 33 -8.10 -0.46 -2.83
N ARG A 34 -9.41 -0.55 -3.08
CA ARG A 34 -10.16 0.46 -3.83
C ARG A 34 -9.87 1.87 -3.32
N THR A 35 -9.67 2.81 -4.24
CA THR A 35 -9.49 4.22 -3.88
C THR A 35 -10.76 4.76 -3.22
N VAL A 36 -10.66 5.84 -2.42
CA VAL A 36 -11.86 6.47 -1.83
C VAL A 36 -12.90 6.82 -2.91
N ARG A 37 -12.44 7.25 -4.09
CA ARG A 37 -13.32 7.52 -5.24
C ARG A 37 -14.01 6.26 -5.75
N GLU A 38 -13.29 5.14 -5.82
CA GLU A 38 -13.87 3.85 -6.20
C GLU A 38 -14.87 3.35 -5.15
N ILE A 39 -14.58 3.52 -3.87
CA ILE A 39 -15.49 3.20 -2.74
C ILE A 39 -16.78 4.01 -2.87
N VAL A 40 -16.66 5.32 -3.07
CA VAL A 40 -17.83 6.21 -3.26
C VAL A 40 -18.62 5.79 -4.51
N ARG A 41 -17.95 5.57 -5.65
CA ARG A 41 -18.63 5.12 -6.88
C ARG A 41 -19.35 3.80 -6.66
N ALA A 42 -18.74 2.85 -5.97
CA ALA A 42 -19.34 1.54 -5.70
C ALA A 42 -20.59 1.63 -4.86
N ASN A 43 -20.58 2.47 -3.83
CA ASN A 43 -21.70 2.61 -2.90
C ASN A 43 -22.80 3.53 -3.46
N VAL A 44 -22.45 4.49 -4.31
CA VAL A 44 -23.42 5.41 -4.95
C VAL A 44 -24.11 4.73 -6.14
N PHE A 45 -23.37 4.04 -7.01
CA PHE A 45 -23.90 3.39 -8.21
C PHE A 45 -24.27 1.91 -7.98
N THR A 46 -24.96 1.62 -6.89
CA THR A 46 -25.51 0.28 -6.66
C THR A 46 -26.82 0.08 -7.41
N ARG A 47 -27.17 -1.17 -7.72
CA ARG A 47 -28.48 -1.53 -8.31
C ARG A 47 -29.65 -1.03 -7.45
N PHE A 48 -29.50 -1.08 -6.13
CA PHE A 48 -30.49 -0.58 -5.18
C PHE A 48 -30.66 0.94 -5.29
N ASN A 49 -29.55 1.70 -5.31
CA ASN A 49 -29.61 3.15 -5.48
C ASN A 49 -30.13 3.56 -6.86
N ALA A 50 -29.89 2.76 -7.90
CA ALA A 50 -30.44 3.00 -9.23
C ALA A 50 -31.98 2.90 -9.23
N ILE A 51 -32.55 1.88 -8.56
CA ILE A 51 -34.01 1.73 -8.39
C ILE A 51 -34.58 2.93 -7.64
N LEU A 52 -33.95 3.33 -6.53
CA LEU A 52 -34.39 4.47 -5.74
C LEU A 52 -34.22 5.81 -6.50
N GLY A 53 -33.18 5.96 -7.30
CA GLY A 53 -32.99 7.13 -8.17
C GLY A 53 -34.10 7.26 -9.22
N VAL A 54 -34.47 6.15 -9.87
CA VAL A 54 -35.60 6.13 -10.82
C VAL A 54 -36.90 6.50 -10.12
N LEU A 55 -37.16 5.93 -8.95
CA LEU A 55 -38.34 6.27 -8.14
C LEU A 55 -38.33 7.75 -7.75
N ALA A 56 -37.17 8.34 -7.48
CA ALA A 56 -37.05 9.74 -7.05
C ALA A 56 -37.39 10.68 -8.20
N VAL A 57 -36.90 10.38 -9.40
CA VAL A 57 -37.29 11.10 -10.62
C VAL A 57 -38.80 10.98 -10.88
N ALA A 58 -39.37 9.79 -10.72
CA ALA A 58 -40.81 9.57 -10.91
C ALA A 58 -41.66 10.38 -9.90
N VAL A 59 -41.25 10.43 -8.62
CA VAL A 59 -41.93 11.20 -7.59
C VAL A 59 -41.78 12.71 -7.82
N LEU A 60 -40.58 13.19 -8.18
CA LEU A 60 -40.36 14.61 -8.49
C LEU A 60 -41.19 15.07 -9.68
N ALA A 61 -41.42 14.21 -10.67
CA ALA A 61 -42.32 14.50 -11.80
C ALA A 61 -43.78 14.74 -11.36
N THR A 62 -44.20 14.28 -10.17
CA THR A 62 -45.53 14.56 -9.61
C THR A 62 -45.64 15.91 -8.90
N GLY A 63 -44.53 16.64 -8.72
CA GLY A 63 -44.49 17.93 -8.02
C GLY A 63 -44.60 17.87 -6.48
N ARG A 64 -44.67 16.67 -5.89
CA ARG A 64 -44.81 16.46 -4.45
C ARG A 64 -43.47 16.21 -3.76
N PHE A 65 -42.77 17.30 -3.43
CA PHE A 65 -41.44 17.24 -2.78
C PHE A 65 -41.43 16.54 -1.41
N ILE A 66 -42.54 16.55 -0.66
CA ILE A 66 -42.67 15.83 0.62
C ILE A 66 -42.52 14.31 0.43
N ASP A 67 -42.98 13.79 -0.70
CA ASP A 67 -42.88 12.35 -0.99
C ASP A 67 -41.46 11.97 -1.42
N ALA A 68 -40.57 12.93 -1.70
CA ALA A 68 -39.14 12.70 -1.95
C ALA A 68 -38.34 12.45 -0.66
N LEU A 69 -38.98 12.41 0.52
CA LEU A 69 -38.32 12.12 1.80
C LEU A 69 -37.55 10.80 1.80
N PHE A 70 -37.95 9.80 1.00
CA PHE A 70 -37.20 8.55 0.86
C PHE A 70 -35.79 8.75 0.25
N ALA A 71 -35.55 9.84 -0.48
CA ALA A 71 -34.22 10.20 -0.97
C ALA A 71 -33.25 10.49 0.19
N VAL A 72 -33.76 10.93 1.35
CA VAL A 72 -32.95 11.07 2.56
C VAL A 72 -32.49 9.70 3.06
N VAL A 73 -33.38 8.70 3.06
CA VAL A 73 -33.04 7.32 3.44
C VAL A 73 -32.02 6.73 2.47
N LEU A 74 -32.14 7.01 1.17
CA LEU A 74 -31.14 6.66 0.15
C LEU A 74 -29.76 7.23 0.48
N VAL A 75 -29.68 8.54 0.76
CA VAL A 75 -28.43 9.22 1.09
C VAL A 75 -27.82 8.67 2.36
N ILE A 76 -28.61 8.43 3.40
CA ILE A 76 -28.15 7.85 4.66
C ILE A 76 -27.59 6.43 4.44
N ASN A 77 -28.28 5.58 3.69
CA ASN A 77 -27.81 4.22 3.42
C ASN A 77 -26.49 4.20 2.65
N ALA A 78 -26.34 5.06 1.62
CA ALA A 78 -25.10 5.20 0.88
C ALA A 78 -23.97 5.73 1.78
N LEU A 79 -24.27 6.72 2.63
CA LEU A 79 -23.30 7.30 3.57
C LEU A 79 -22.82 6.27 4.60
N ILE A 80 -23.74 5.48 5.16
CA ILE A 80 -23.39 4.40 6.09
C ILE A 80 -22.47 3.38 5.40
N GLY A 81 -22.79 2.96 4.17
CA GLY A 81 -21.96 2.02 3.40
C GLY A 81 -20.54 2.55 3.15
N ILE A 82 -20.41 3.80 2.71
CA ILE A 82 -19.11 4.47 2.51
C ILE A 82 -18.32 4.54 3.83
N LEU A 83 -18.97 4.95 4.93
CA LEU A 83 -18.32 5.05 6.23
C LEU A 83 -17.84 3.68 6.74
N GLN A 84 -18.62 2.63 6.53
CA GLN A 84 -18.25 1.26 6.91
C GLN A 84 -17.06 0.77 6.10
N GLU A 85 -17.07 0.95 4.78
CA GLU A 85 -15.98 0.52 3.90
C GLU A 85 -14.68 1.30 4.18
N VAL A 86 -14.76 2.61 4.38
CA VAL A 86 -13.59 3.44 4.75
C VAL A 86 -13.03 3.05 6.12
N ARG A 87 -13.88 2.74 7.11
CA ARG A 87 -13.42 2.27 8.43
C ARG A 87 -12.75 0.90 8.32
N ALA A 88 -13.34 -0.03 7.55
CA ALA A 88 -12.77 -1.36 7.33
C ALA A 88 -11.40 -1.26 6.65
N LYS A 89 -11.29 -0.46 5.58
CA LYS A 89 -10.03 -0.19 4.88
C LYS A 89 -8.96 0.36 5.84
N ARG A 90 -9.26 1.40 6.61
CA ARG A 90 -8.30 1.99 7.57
C ARG A 90 -7.81 1.01 8.63
N THR A 91 -8.66 0.08 9.07
CA THR A 91 -8.25 -0.96 10.02
C THR A 91 -7.30 -1.95 9.35
N LEU A 92 -7.60 -2.38 8.12
CA LEU A 92 -6.73 -3.28 7.35
C LEU A 92 -5.39 -2.62 7.01
N ASP A 93 -5.39 -1.38 6.54
CA ASP A 93 -4.17 -0.63 6.22
C ASP A 93 -3.25 -0.50 7.45
N ARG A 94 -3.82 -0.24 8.64
CA ARG A 94 -3.03 -0.21 9.89
C ARG A 94 -2.46 -1.56 10.28
N LEU A 95 -3.21 -2.65 10.07
CA LEU A 95 -2.71 -4.00 10.32
C LEU A 95 -1.58 -4.34 9.33
N ALA A 96 -1.70 -3.92 8.06
CA ALA A 96 -0.67 -4.14 7.06
C ALA A 96 0.66 -3.49 7.46
N VAL A 97 0.65 -2.25 7.97
CA VAL A 97 1.87 -1.57 8.43
C VAL A 97 2.53 -2.26 9.63
N LEU A 98 1.74 -2.81 10.56
CA LEU A 98 2.27 -3.52 11.74
C LEU A 98 2.93 -4.86 11.40
N HIS A 99 2.52 -5.47 10.28
CA HIS A 99 3.07 -6.72 9.77
C HIS A 99 3.89 -6.50 8.50
N ALA A 100 4.29 -5.25 8.23
CA ALA A 100 5.10 -4.94 7.06
C ALA A 100 6.44 -5.67 7.20
N PRO A 101 6.85 -6.44 6.19
CA PRO A 101 8.11 -7.15 6.23
C PRO A 101 9.27 -6.15 6.39
N THR A 102 10.23 -6.53 7.23
CA THR A 102 11.47 -5.79 7.44
C THR A 102 12.63 -6.57 6.86
N ALA A 103 13.70 -5.85 6.50
CA ALA A 103 14.99 -6.43 6.16
C ALA A 103 16.07 -5.83 7.05
N THR A 104 17.15 -6.58 7.25
CA THR A 104 18.36 -6.05 7.90
C THR A 104 19.29 -5.53 6.81
N VAL A 105 19.70 -4.28 6.90
CA VAL A 105 20.68 -3.67 5.98
C VAL A 105 21.89 -3.18 6.76
N VAL A 106 23.03 -3.08 6.10
CA VAL A 106 24.24 -2.48 6.67
C VAL A 106 24.40 -1.08 6.10
N ARG A 107 24.41 -0.07 6.98
CA ARG A 107 24.60 1.34 6.62
C ARG A 107 25.51 2.00 7.64
N ASP A 108 26.41 2.87 7.17
CA ASP A 108 27.44 3.52 8.00
C ASP A 108 28.26 2.54 8.90
N GLY A 109 28.35 1.27 8.52
CA GLY A 109 29.04 0.20 9.25
C GLY A 109 28.22 -0.50 10.33
N GLU A 110 26.94 -0.16 10.49
CA GLU A 110 26.05 -0.76 11.48
C GLU A 110 24.89 -1.51 10.82
N GLU A 111 24.44 -2.61 11.45
CA GLU A 111 23.22 -3.32 11.04
C GLU A 111 21.99 -2.54 11.53
N GLU A 112 21.11 -2.14 10.61
CA GLU A 112 19.81 -1.55 10.92
C GLU A 112 18.66 -2.36 10.34
N GLN A 113 17.53 -2.39 11.05
CA GLN A 113 16.28 -2.95 10.51
C GLN A 113 15.47 -1.85 9.85
N VAL A 114 15.12 -2.07 8.59
CA VAL A 114 14.31 -1.14 7.78
C VAL A 114 13.11 -1.86 7.19
N LEU A 115 12.06 -1.11 6.87
CA LEU A 115 10.95 -1.64 6.09
C LEU A 115 11.45 -1.99 4.68
N LEU A 116 10.86 -3.01 4.04
CA LEU A 116 11.23 -3.36 2.66
C LEU A 116 11.18 -2.16 1.72
N GLY A 117 10.19 -1.27 1.89
CA GLY A 117 10.03 -0.05 1.09
C GLY A 117 11.10 1.04 1.29
N GLN A 118 11.95 0.90 2.32
CA GLN A 118 13.04 1.82 2.64
C GLN A 118 14.40 1.31 2.17
N ILE A 119 14.46 0.11 1.60
CA ILE A 119 15.65 -0.40 0.93
C ILE A 119 15.87 0.45 -0.32
N VAL A 120 17.13 0.83 -0.57
CA VAL A 120 17.52 1.58 -1.76
C VAL A 120 18.42 0.73 -2.65
N LEU A 121 18.57 1.13 -3.92
CA LEU A 121 19.51 0.49 -4.83
C LEU A 121 20.92 0.47 -4.22
N ASP A 122 21.63 -0.65 -4.36
CA ASP A 122 22.97 -0.88 -3.79
C ASP A 122 23.04 -1.00 -2.25
N ASP A 123 21.93 -1.14 -1.54
CA ASP A 123 21.97 -1.49 -0.11
C ASP A 123 22.61 -2.87 0.09
N LEU A 124 23.43 -2.98 1.13
CA LEU A 124 23.97 -4.27 1.57
C LEU A 124 22.97 -4.93 2.52
N VAL A 125 22.24 -5.92 2.03
CA VAL A 125 21.18 -6.62 2.77
C VAL A 125 21.77 -7.87 3.45
N GLY A 126 21.55 -7.99 4.76
CA GLY A 126 21.83 -9.20 5.52
C GLY A 126 20.64 -10.13 5.52
N LEU A 127 20.83 -11.37 5.05
CA LEU A 127 19.81 -12.42 5.05
C LEU A 127 20.17 -13.55 6.01
N ARG A 128 19.18 -14.02 6.76
CA ARG A 128 19.26 -15.18 7.65
C ARG A 128 18.31 -16.28 7.18
N THR A 129 18.49 -17.47 7.73
CA THR A 129 17.62 -18.61 7.44
C THR A 129 16.16 -18.27 7.77
N GLY A 130 15.28 -18.38 6.76
CA GLY A 130 13.86 -18.08 6.88
C GLY A 130 13.47 -16.68 6.39
N ASP A 131 14.44 -15.80 6.12
CA ASP A 131 14.17 -14.50 5.53
C ASP A 131 13.78 -14.65 4.05
N GLN A 132 12.89 -13.77 3.57
CA GLN A 132 12.61 -13.65 2.15
C GLN A 132 13.61 -12.70 1.50
N VAL A 133 14.03 -13.01 0.26
CA VAL A 133 14.88 -12.13 -0.53
C VAL A 133 14.06 -10.88 -0.90
N PRO A 134 14.46 -9.67 -0.46
CA PRO A 134 13.60 -8.49 -0.56
C PRO A 134 13.61 -7.81 -1.93
N ALA A 135 14.68 -8.01 -2.71
CA ALA A 135 14.88 -7.47 -4.05
C ALA A 135 15.98 -8.28 -4.76
N ASP A 136 16.03 -8.19 -6.09
CA ASP A 136 17.12 -8.77 -6.88
C ASP A 136 18.45 -8.09 -6.53
N GLY A 137 19.53 -8.87 -6.45
CA GLY A 137 20.86 -8.37 -6.12
C GLY A 137 21.96 -9.40 -6.30
N ASP A 138 23.20 -8.94 -6.14
CA ASP A 138 24.39 -9.77 -6.23
C ASP A 138 24.81 -10.30 -4.84
N VAL A 139 25.18 -11.58 -4.76
CA VAL A 139 25.70 -12.18 -3.53
C VAL A 139 27.14 -11.72 -3.29
N VAL A 140 27.34 -10.90 -2.25
CA VAL A 140 28.66 -10.36 -1.89
C VAL A 140 29.44 -11.31 -0.98
N ALA A 141 28.76 -11.95 -0.04
CA ALA A 141 29.33 -12.90 0.91
C ALA A 141 28.25 -13.89 1.35
N SER A 142 28.66 -15.15 1.59
CA SER A 142 27.74 -16.21 2.02
C SER A 142 28.46 -17.28 2.83
N ASP A 143 27.76 -17.88 3.78
CA ASP A 143 28.19 -19.09 4.49
C ASP A 143 27.05 -20.13 4.41
N GLY A 144 27.18 -21.12 3.53
CA GLY A 144 26.17 -22.16 3.33
C GLY A 144 24.83 -21.67 2.75
N LEU A 145 24.85 -20.76 1.77
CA LEU A 145 23.65 -20.20 1.14
C LEU A 145 22.91 -21.25 0.31
N GLU A 146 21.64 -21.47 0.65
CA GLU A 146 20.65 -22.16 -0.17
C GLU A 146 19.40 -21.28 -0.28
N VAL A 147 18.85 -21.15 -1.48
CA VAL A 147 17.66 -20.33 -1.77
C VAL A 147 16.62 -21.20 -2.46
N ASN A 148 15.35 -21.03 -2.08
CA ASN A 148 14.23 -21.67 -2.77
C ASN A 148 13.57 -20.69 -3.74
N GLU A 149 13.66 -20.98 -5.03
CA GLU A 149 13.10 -20.18 -6.13
C GLU A 149 11.81 -20.79 -6.73
N SER A 150 11.20 -21.78 -6.04
CA SER A 150 10.03 -22.52 -6.54
C SER A 150 8.73 -21.70 -6.56
#